data_AF-A0A7V4B1N2-F1
#
_entry.id   AF-A0A7V4B1N2-F1
#
_cell.length_a   1.000
_cell.length_b   1.000
_cell.length_c   1.000
_cell.angle_alpha   90.00
_cell.angle_beta   90.00
_cell.angle_gamma   90.00
#
_symmetry.space_group_name_H-M   'P 1'
#
loop_
_entity.id
_entity.type
_entity.pdbx_description
1 polymer ?
#
loop_
_entity_poly.entity_id
_entity_poly.type
_entity_poly.pdbx_seq_one_letter_code
_entity_poly.pdbx_strand_id
1 'polypeptide(L)'
;MRPPMIIAALLALAFGFSTPARADSPVTSTDFHTEYLDHEIVQRAAASHVLDGKIAAFLVNPDNPLDIKAAAINALGWKFEGRNNAELFTWYLAAQRGTPVAEFSYDTLDPGALFCLAYLTVLDDYFNPGKALPMIESAVRGLAAQGKSGKKPQAGSLTVSLVQALIRGQAAMDGDWCEIWRGTDRVLQDKSLKQDMRAAAVEIIVNYMSLYSGDCE
;
A
#
# COMPACT_ATOMS: atom_id res chain seq x y z
N MET A 1 50.82 20.75 -45.49
CA MET A 1 49.56 21.45 -45.82
C MET A 1 48.40 20.53 -45.46
N ARG A 2 47.52 20.98 -44.54
CA ARG A 2 46.08 20.65 -44.36
C ARG A 2 45.69 19.16 -44.10
N PRO A 3 44.62 18.90 -43.31
CA PRO A 3 44.73 18.34 -41.96
C PRO A 3 44.16 16.90 -41.79
N PRO A 4 44.35 16.27 -40.60
CA PRO A 4 43.75 14.99 -40.25
C PRO A 4 42.42 15.21 -39.51
N MET A 5 41.26 14.86 -40.07
CA MET A 5 40.01 15.04 -39.30
C MET A 5 38.76 14.35 -39.87
N ILE A 6 38.75 13.04 -40.14
CA ILE A 6 37.45 12.32 -40.30
C ILE A 6 37.54 10.90 -39.74
N ILE A 7 37.95 10.73 -38.48
CA ILE A 7 37.61 9.54 -37.68
C ILE A 7 37.31 10.00 -36.26
N ALA A 8 36.32 10.88 -36.11
CA ALA A 8 35.86 11.36 -34.80
C ALA A 8 34.43 11.88 -34.88
N ALA A 9 33.54 11.19 -35.60
CA ALA A 9 32.12 11.55 -35.62
C ALA A 9 31.31 10.34 -36.09
N LEU A 10 30.96 9.45 -35.15
CA LEU A 10 29.82 8.52 -35.21
C LEU A 10 29.85 7.46 -34.08
N LEU A 11 30.69 7.65 -33.05
CA LEU A 11 30.63 6.88 -31.80
C LEU A 11 30.18 7.75 -30.60
N ALA A 12 29.35 8.78 -30.87
CA ALA A 12 28.85 9.72 -29.87
C ALA A 12 27.31 9.84 -29.86
N LEU A 13 26.60 8.89 -30.49
CA LEU A 13 25.14 8.90 -30.60
C LEU A 13 24.50 7.70 -29.88
N ALA A 14 25.06 7.31 -28.73
CA ALA A 14 24.49 6.27 -27.86
C ALA A 14 24.26 6.74 -26.41
N PHE A 15 24.47 8.03 -26.14
CA PHE A 15 24.15 8.63 -24.84
C PHE A 15 23.02 9.63 -25.01
N GLY A 16 21.90 9.35 -24.35
CA GLY A 16 20.86 10.33 -24.09
C GLY A 16 19.57 10.05 -24.84
N PHE A 17 18.83 9.05 -24.37
CA PHE A 17 17.46 9.21 -23.92
C PHE A 17 17.18 8.03 -22.99
N SER A 18 17.58 8.17 -21.73
CA SER A 18 16.99 7.34 -20.68
C SER A 18 15.54 7.78 -20.58
N THR A 19 14.64 7.13 -21.32
CA THR A 19 13.22 7.23 -20.98
C THR A 19 13.13 6.87 -19.51
N PRO A 20 12.50 7.69 -18.64
CA PRO A 20 12.29 7.28 -17.27
C PRO A 20 11.69 5.88 -17.32
N ALA A 21 12.39 4.90 -16.75
CA ALA A 21 11.86 3.56 -16.64
C ALA A 21 10.54 3.74 -15.93
N ARG A 22 9.44 3.40 -16.62
CA ARG A 22 8.10 3.62 -16.09
C ARG A 22 8.06 2.93 -14.74
N ALA A 23 7.75 3.69 -13.70
CA ALA A 23 7.53 3.12 -12.39
C ALA A 23 6.47 2.01 -12.53
N ASP A 24 6.81 0.84 -11.98
CA ASP A 24 5.97 -0.35 -11.89
C ASP A 24 4.76 -0.10 -10.97
N SER A 25 4.02 -1.11 -10.52
CA SER A 25 2.78 -0.88 -9.77
C SER A 25 3.01 -0.25 -8.36
N PRO A 26 2.32 0.84 -7.98
CA PRO A 26 2.42 1.49 -6.66
C PRO A 26 2.36 0.58 -5.44
N VAL A 27 1.38 -0.33 -5.43
CA VAL A 27 1.10 -1.25 -4.31
C VAL A 27 2.17 -2.34 -4.18
N THR A 28 2.84 -2.68 -5.27
CA THR A 28 3.77 -3.82 -5.37
C THR A 28 5.24 -3.44 -5.29
N SER A 29 5.55 -2.13 -5.31
CA SER A 29 6.91 -1.60 -5.45
C SER A 29 7.36 -0.77 -4.26
N THR A 30 6.64 -0.86 -3.14
CA THR A 30 6.90 -0.12 -1.90
C THR A 30 7.11 -1.10 -0.75
N ASP A 31 8.31 -1.67 -0.64
CA ASP A 31 8.68 -2.66 0.38
C ASP A 31 8.94 -2.05 1.77
N PHE A 32 8.01 -1.24 2.27
CA PHE A 32 8.15 -0.53 3.53
C PHE A 32 8.13 -1.45 4.76
N HIS A 33 7.74 -2.72 4.61
CA HIS A 33 7.82 -3.70 5.68
C HIS A 33 9.25 -3.96 6.18
N THR A 34 10.25 -3.68 5.35
CA THR A 34 11.68 -3.82 5.68
C THR A 34 12.04 -3.01 6.93
N GLU A 35 11.39 -1.87 7.14
CA GLU A 35 11.53 -1.00 8.30
C GLU A 35 10.84 -1.53 9.57
N TYR A 36 10.20 -2.69 9.50
CA TYR A 36 9.46 -3.32 10.61
C TYR A 36 9.90 -4.76 10.89
N LEU A 37 11.03 -5.20 10.32
CA LEU A 37 11.56 -6.54 10.54
C LEU A 37 12.02 -6.80 11.98
N ASP A 38 12.00 -5.80 12.87
CA ASP A 38 12.15 -5.98 14.31
C ASP A 38 10.89 -6.56 14.99
N HIS A 39 9.76 -6.67 14.28
CA HIS A 39 8.55 -7.31 14.77
C HIS A 39 8.42 -8.75 14.27
N GLU A 40 8.29 -9.71 15.20
CA GLU A 40 8.17 -11.14 14.87
C GLU A 40 7.05 -11.46 13.89
N ILE A 41 5.93 -10.72 13.96
CA ILE A 41 4.79 -10.94 13.05
C ILE A 41 5.11 -10.55 11.60
N VAL A 42 5.93 -9.51 11.41
CA VAL A 42 6.36 -9.04 10.10
C VAL A 42 7.41 -10.00 9.54
N GLN A 43 8.36 -10.46 10.36
CA GLN A 43 9.30 -11.52 9.97
C GLN A 43 8.58 -12.80 9.54
N ARG A 44 7.55 -13.21 10.29
CA ARG A 44 6.72 -14.38 9.96
C ARG A 44 6.05 -14.22 8.60
N ALA A 45 5.42 -13.06 8.36
CA ALA A 45 4.78 -12.75 7.09
C ALA A 45 5.77 -12.76 5.92
N ALA A 46 6.94 -12.14 6.11
CA ALA A 46 8.01 -12.11 5.11
C ALA A 46 8.59 -13.50 4.81
N ALA A 47 8.60 -14.40 5.80
CA ALA A 47 9.14 -15.74 5.62
C ALA A 47 8.16 -16.70 4.91
N SER A 48 6.86 -16.60 5.21
CA SER A 48 5.85 -17.51 4.64
C SER A 48 5.21 -16.99 3.36
N HIS A 49 5.05 -15.67 3.24
CA HIS A 49 4.20 -14.99 2.27
C HIS A 49 2.74 -15.49 2.20
N VAL A 50 2.32 -16.25 3.21
CA VAL A 50 1.01 -16.87 3.35
C VAL A 50 0.43 -16.47 4.71
N LEU A 51 -0.78 -15.97 4.70
CA LEU A 51 -1.52 -15.59 5.90
C LEU A 51 -1.88 -16.84 6.70
N ASP A 52 -1.22 -17.00 7.85
CA ASP A 52 -1.52 -18.03 8.83
C ASP A 52 -2.44 -17.49 9.95
N GLY A 53 -2.90 -18.39 10.83
CA GLY A 53 -3.78 -18.01 11.93
C GLY A 53 -3.16 -17.02 12.93
N LYS A 54 -1.82 -16.97 13.06
CA LYS A 54 -1.15 -16.00 13.96
C LYS A 54 -1.14 -14.61 13.33
N ILE A 55 -0.85 -14.51 12.03
CA ILE A 55 -0.96 -13.27 11.27
C ILE A 55 -2.42 -12.79 11.31
N ALA A 56 -3.38 -13.66 11.00
CA ALA A 56 -4.80 -13.32 11.03
C ALA A 56 -5.24 -12.78 12.39
N ALA A 57 -4.89 -13.47 13.48
CA ALA A 57 -5.17 -13.04 14.85
C ALA A 57 -4.57 -11.67 15.17
N PHE A 58 -3.35 -11.41 14.68
CA PHE A 58 -2.71 -10.10 14.84
C PHE A 58 -3.44 -9.00 14.08
N LEU A 59 -3.87 -9.25 12.84
CA LEU A 59 -4.55 -8.26 12.00
C LEU A 59 -5.93 -7.87 12.54
N VAL A 60 -6.69 -8.81 13.11
CA VAL A 60 -8.04 -8.51 13.64
C VAL A 60 -8.04 -7.80 15.00
N ASN A 61 -6.97 -7.94 15.79
CA ASN A 61 -6.94 -7.37 17.13
C ASN A 61 -6.89 -5.82 17.06
N PRO A 62 -7.89 -5.09 17.57
CA PRO A 62 -7.93 -3.63 17.47
C PRO A 62 -6.82 -2.91 18.27
N ASP A 63 -6.23 -3.59 19.26
CA ASP A 63 -5.16 -3.02 20.08
C ASP A 63 -3.80 -3.03 19.37
N ASN A 64 -3.66 -3.81 18.29
CA ASN A 64 -2.41 -3.88 17.54
C ASN A 64 -2.23 -2.65 16.64
N PRO A 65 -1.02 -2.05 16.58
CA PRO A 65 -0.74 -0.87 15.76
C PRO A 65 -1.02 -1.08 14.27
N LEU A 66 -1.67 -0.09 13.65
CA LEU A 66 -2.07 -0.15 12.23
C LEU A 66 -0.86 -0.22 11.28
N ASP A 67 0.25 0.41 11.64
CA ASP A 67 1.48 0.41 10.86
C ASP A 67 2.18 -0.95 10.85
N ILE A 68 2.20 -1.64 11.99
CA ILE A 68 2.68 -3.04 12.05
C ILE A 68 1.75 -3.97 11.27
N LYS A 69 0.42 -3.76 11.32
CA LYS A 69 -0.52 -4.51 10.49
C LYS A 69 -0.27 -4.28 9.00
N ALA A 70 -0.08 -3.02 8.60
CA ALA A 70 0.25 -2.65 7.22
C ALA A 70 1.57 -3.31 6.78
N ALA A 71 2.60 -3.25 7.62
CA ALA A 71 3.90 -3.86 7.36
C ALA A 71 3.82 -5.39 7.25
N ALA A 72 3.05 -6.05 8.11
CA ALA A 72 2.83 -7.49 8.01
C ALA A 72 2.15 -7.88 6.69
N ILE A 73 1.17 -7.09 6.24
CA ILE A 73 0.50 -7.32 4.95
C ILE A 73 1.44 -7.02 3.76
N ASN A 74 2.20 -5.93 3.82
CA ASN A 74 3.21 -5.62 2.82
C ASN A 74 4.28 -6.72 2.72
N ALA A 75 4.68 -7.32 3.85
CA ALA A 75 5.60 -8.46 3.91
C ALA A 75 5.00 -9.78 3.35
N LEU A 76 3.69 -10.00 3.48
CA LEU A 76 3.03 -11.10 2.76
C LEU A 76 3.20 -10.94 1.24
N GLY A 77 3.25 -9.69 0.79
CA GLY A 77 3.58 -9.30 -0.56
C GLY A 77 2.52 -9.73 -1.58
N TRP A 78 2.94 -9.80 -2.83
CA TRP A 78 2.13 -10.10 -3.99
C TRP A 78 2.84 -11.17 -4.84
N LYS A 79 2.20 -11.64 -5.91
CA LYS A 79 2.84 -12.36 -7.01
C LYS A 79 2.01 -12.17 -8.28
N PHE A 80 2.62 -12.37 -9.44
CA PHE A 80 1.96 -12.12 -10.74
C PHE A 80 0.72 -12.99 -10.94
N GLU A 81 0.76 -14.26 -10.53
CA GLU A 81 -0.39 -15.19 -10.62
C GLU A 81 -1.50 -14.90 -9.59
N GLY A 82 -1.33 -13.85 -8.78
CA GLY A 82 -2.22 -13.50 -7.67
C GLY A 82 -2.01 -14.35 -6.42
N ARG A 83 -2.45 -13.84 -5.27
CA ARG A 83 -2.43 -14.57 -3.99
C ARG A 83 -3.86 -14.84 -3.50
N ASN A 84 -3.99 -15.50 -2.35
CA ASN A 84 -5.28 -15.78 -1.72
C ASN A 84 -5.29 -15.41 -0.23
N ASN A 85 -4.44 -14.48 0.20
CA ASN A 85 -4.35 -14.09 1.60
C ASN A 85 -5.61 -13.34 2.08
N ALA A 86 -6.29 -12.58 1.20
CA ALA A 86 -7.57 -11.96 1.48
C ALA A 86 -8.68 -12.99 1.67
N GLU A 87 -8.67 -14.07 0.90
CA GLU A 87 -9.60 -15.20 1.06
C GLU A 87 -9.38 -15.89 2.42
N LEU A 88 -8.13 -16.24 2.73
CA LEU A 88 -7.76 -16.84 4.02
C LEU A 88 -8.17 -15.95 5.20
N PHE A 89 -8.00 -14.63 5.07
CA PHE A 89 -8.42 -13.68 6.09
C PHE A 89 -9.94 -13.60 6.22
N THR A 90 -10.67 -13.64 5.11
CA THR A 90 -12.13 -13.69 5.10
C THR A 90 -12.66 -14.94 5.79
N TRP A 91 -12.04 -16.11 5.53
CA TRP A 91 -12.38 -17.36 6.22
C TRP A 91 -12.14 -17.25 7.73
N TYR A 92 -11.03 -16.66 8.15
CA TYR A 92 -10.72 -16.43 9.56
C TYR A 92 -11.77 -15.52 10.23
N LEU A 93 -12.14 -14.41 9.59
CA LEU A 93 -13.16 -13.48 10.08
C LEU A 93 -14.55 -14.11 10.17
N ALA A 94 -14.94 -14.90 9.16
CA ALA A 94 -16.21 -15.61 9.13
C ALA A 94 -16.28 -16.65 10.27
N ALA A 95 -15.20 -17.41 10.48
CA ALA A 95 -15.09 -18.38 11.57
C ALA A 95 -15.20 -17.74 12.95
N GLN A 96 -14.57 -16.58 13.19
CA GLN A 96 -14.70 -15.84 14.46
C GLN A 96 -16.14 -15.41 14.76
N ARG A 97 -16.94 -15.16 13.72
CA ARG A 97 -18.34 -14.73 13.83
C ARG A 97 -19.33 -15.90 13.81
N GLY A 98 -18.86 -17.12 13.59
CA GLY A 98 -19.73 -18.29 13.39
C GLY A 98 -20.63 -18.17 12.14
N THR A 99 -20.22 -17.39 11.14
CA THR A 99 -21.00 -17.14 9.92
C THR A 99 -20.41 -17.97 8.77
N PRO A 100 -21.22 -18.61 7.91
CA PRO A 100 -20.73 -19.21 6.67
C PRO A 100 -20.01 -18.16 5.80
N VAL A 101 -18.90 -18.53 5.16
CA VAL A 101 -18.13 -17.57 4.34
C VAL A 101 -18.94 -16.99 3.17
N ALA A 102 -19.88 -17.75 2.63
CA ALA A 102 -20.79 -17.30 1.57
C ALA A 102 -21.76 -16.20 2.02
N GLU A 103 -21.97 -16.06 3.33
CA GLU A 103 -22.84 -15.05 3.95
C GLU A 103 -22.02 -13.93 4.62
N PHE A 104 -20.69 -13.98 4.54
CA PHE A 104 -19.83 -13.00 5.19
C PHE A 104 -19.97 -11.62 4.54
N SER A 105 -20.38 -10.63 5.33
CA SER A 105 -20.30 -9.22 4.97
C SER A 105 -19.20 -8.51 5.76
N TYR A 106 -18.44 -7.68 5.06
CA TYR A 106 -17.43 -6.82 5.65
C TYR A 106 -17.99 -5.49 6.19
N ASP A 107 -19.27 -5.18 5.96
CA ASP A 107 -19.90 -3.88 6.30
C ASP A 107 -19.89 -3.58 7.81
N THR A 108 -19.82 -4.63 8.63
CA THR A 108 -19.83 -4.56 10.09
C THR A 108 -18.45 -4.80 10.70
N LEU A 109 -17.39 -4.92 9.89
CA LEU A 109 -16.04 -5.07 10.41
C LEU A 109 -15.59 -3.82 11.16
N ASP A 110 -14.77 -4.04 12.19
CA ASP A 110 -13.98 -2.96 12.75
C ASP A 110 -13.16 -2.29 11.62
N PRO A 111 -13.08 -0.94 11.57
CA PRO A 111 -12.36 -0.23 10.52
C PRO A 111 -10.91 -0.68 10.32
N GLY A 112 -10.20 -1.08 11.39
CA GLY A 112 -8.83 -1.59 11.29
C GLY A 112 -8.77 -2.98 10.63
N ALA A 113 -9.74 -3.86 10.91
CA ALA A 113 -9.84 -5.15 10.23
C ALA A 113 -10.27 -4.99 8.76
N LEU A 114 -11.18 -4.06 8.47
CA LEU A 114 -11.58 -3.72 7.10
C LEU A 114 -10.42 -3.15 6.28
N PHE A 115 -9.59 -2.30 6.90
CA PHE A 115 -8.33 -1.82 6.32
C PHE A 115 -7.42 -2.99 5.91
N CYS A 116 -7.21 -3.96 6.81
CA CYS A 116 -6.39 -5.13 6.53
C CYS A 116 -6.93 -5.95 5.35
N LEU A 117 -8.25 -6.18 5.33
CA LEU A 117 -8.90 -6.91 4.25
C LEU A 117 -8.75 -6.18 2.90
N ALA A 118 -8.92 -4.85 2.88
CA ALA A 118 -8.75 -4.05 1.68
C ALA A 118 -7.33 -4.16 1.12
N TYR A 119 -6.31 -4.05 1.98
CA TYR A 119 -4.92 -4.10 1.53
C TYR A 119 -4.52 -5.50 1.03
N LEU A 120 -4.95 -6.55 1.72
CA LEU A 120 -4.79 -7.92 1.24
C LEU A 120 -5.49 -8.13 -0.11
N THR A 121 -6.69 -7.60 -0.27
CA THR A 121 -7.49 -7.76 -1.51
C THR A 121 -6.76 -7.17 -2.72
N VAL A 122 -6.12 -6.00 -2.58
CA VAL A 122 -5.36 -5.42 -3.70
C VAL A 122 -4.04 -6.16 -3.95
N LEU A 123 -3.38 -6.70 -2.93
CA LEU A 123 -2.12 -7.44 -3.11
C LEU A 123 -2.36 -8.84 -3.71
N ASP A 124 -3.52 -9.44 -3.44
CA ASP A 124 -3.95 -10.69 -4.05
C ASP A 124 -4.26 -10.51 -5.55
N ASP A 125 -4.79 -9.36 -5.96
CA ASP A 125 -5.23 -9.08 -7.34
C ASP A 125 -5.04 -7.59 -7.70
N TYR A 126 -3.78 -7.17 -7.85
CA TYR A 126 -3.41 -5.77 -8.08
C TYR A 126 -3.79 -5.24 -9.48
N PHE A 127 -4.17 -6.14 -10.39
CA PHE A 127 -4.78 -5.80 -11.67
C PHE A 127 -6.24 -5.34 -11.53
N ASN A 128 -6.90 -5.63 -10.40
CA ASN A 128 -8.30 -5.27 -10.16
C ASN A 128 -8.46 -4.48 -8.84
N PRO A 129 -7.82 -3.30 -8.70
CA PRO A 129 -7.84 -2.53 -7.45
C PRO A 129 -9.24 -2.04 -7.06
N GLY A 130 -10.18 -1.99 -8.01
CA GLY A 130 -11.59 -1.64 -7.79
C GLY A 130 -12.29 -2.49 -6.71
N LYS A 131 -11.86 -3.74 -6.49
CA LYS A 131 -12.40 -4.59 -5.42
C LYS A 131 -12.06 -4.08 -4.02
N ALA A 132 -10.89 -3.48 -3.85
CA ALA A 132 -10.39 -2.98 -2.58
C ALA A 132 -10.85 -1.55 -2.26
N LEU A 133 -11.16 -0.73 -3.29
CA LEU A 133 -11.47 0.70 -3.14
C LEU A 133 -12.65 0.98 -2.17
N PRO A 134 -13.83 0.33 -2.28
CA PRO A 134 -14.92 0.59 -1.35
C PRO A 134 -14.57 0.23 0.11
N MET A 135 -13.77 -0.83 0.29
CA MET A 135 -13.35 -1.30 1.61
C MET A 135 -12.40 -0.29 2.27
N ILE A 136 -11.35 0.13 1.57
CA ILE A 136 -10.37 1.09 2.13
C ILE A 136 -11.01 2.45 2.42
N GLU A 137 -11.94 2.90 1.59
CA GLU A 137 -12.68 4.15 1.83
C GLU A 137 -13.57 4.06 3.07
N SER A 138 -14.27 2.95 3.26
CA SER A 138 -15.05 2.71 4.47
C SER A 138 -14.16 2.60 5.72
N ALA A 139 -13.00 1.94 5.62
CA ALA A 139 -12.02 1.86 6.70
C ALA A 139 -11.50 3.24 7.12
N VAL A 140 -11.10 4.09 6.16
CA VAL A 140 -10.67 5.48 6.42
C VAL A 140 -11.76 6.28 7.13
N ARG A 141 -13.01 6.22 6.62
CA ARG A 141 -14.14 6.93 7.26
C ARG A 141 -14.40 6.44 8.68
N GLY A 142 -14.35 5.12 8.91
CA GLY A 142 -14.56 4.51 10.22
C GLY A 142 -13.49 4.93 11.24
N LEU A 143 -12.22 4.87 10.86
CA LEU A 143 -11.10 5.32 11.72
C LEU A 143 -11.18 6.81 12.03
N ALA A 144 -11.54 7.63 11.03
CA ALA A 144 -11.76 9.06 11.22
C ALA A 144 -12.89 9.35 12.23
N ALA A 145 -13.97 8.56 12.20
CA ALA A 145 -15.08 8.68 13.14
C ALA A 145 -14.64 8.29 14.57
N GLN A 146 -13.91 7.19 14.73
CA GLN A 146 -13.37 6.75 16.02
C GLN A 146 -12.38 7.78 16.62
N GLY A 147 -11.52 8.37 15.80
CA GLY A 147 -10.52 9.36 16.21
C GLY A 147 -11.12 10.68 16.74
N LYS A 148 -12.37 11.01 16.39
CA LYS A 148 -13.07 12.22 16.86
C LYS A 148 -13.60 12.12 18.28
N SER A 149 -13.64 10.93 18.87
CA SER A 149 -14.15 10.70 20.23
C SER A 149 -13.10 10.93 21.35
N GLY A 150 -11.84 11.23 21.00
CA GLY A 150 -10.76 11.44 21.96
C GLY A 150 -10.60 12.89 22.46
N LYS A 151 -9.81 13.08 23.54
CA LYS A 151 -9.45 14.41 24.09
C LYS A 151 -8.73 15.32 23.08
N LYS A 152 -8.06 14.74 22.08
CA LYS A 152 -7.50 15.41 20.91
C LYS A 152 -8.05 14.70 19.66
N PRO A 153 -9.08 15.27 19.00
CA PRO A 153 -9.65 14.70 17.80
C PRO A 153 -8.58 14.51 16.73
N GLN A 154 -8.50 13.31 16.15
CA GLN A 154 -7.65 13.01 15.01
C GLN A 154 -8.51 12.70 13.80
N ALA A 155 -8.10 13.15 12.62
CA ALA A 155 -8.87 12.93 11.40
C ALA A 155 -8.73 11.51 10.84
N GLY A 156 -7.79 10.71 11.37
CA GLY A 156 -7.52 9.34 10.91
C GLY A 156 -6.07 8.93 11.19
N SER A 157 -5.60 7.94 10.43
CA SER A 157 -4.27 7.33 10.53
C SER A 157 -3.44 7.68 9.29
N LEU A 158 -2.19 8.13 9.47
CA LEU A 158 -1.27 8.35 8.34
C LEU A 158 -1.02 7.04 7.59
N THR A 159 -0.81 5.94 8.31
CA THR A 159 -0.59 4.61 7.73
C THR A 159 -1.70 4.23 6.77
N VAL A 160 -2.96 4.31 7.23
CA VAL A 160 -4.10 3.88 6.42
C VAL A 160 -4.33 4.81 5.24
N SER A 161 -4.12 6.11 5.42
CA SER A 161 -4.21 7.10 4.34
C SER A 161 -3.13 6.90 3.26
N LEU A 162 -1.90 6.56 3.65
CA LEU A 162 -0.82 6.26 2.68
C LEU A 162 -1.11 4.96 1.93
N VAL A 163 -1.56 3.90 2.61
CA VAL A 163 -1.97 2.66 1.92
C VAL A 163 -3.17 2.90 1.01
N GLN A 164 -4.12 3.77 1.40
CA GLN A 164 -5.20 4.20 0.49
C GLN A 164 -4.65 4.91 -0.75
N ALA A 165 -3.66 5.79 -0.59
CA ALA A 165 -3.01 6.44 -1.72
C ALA A 165 -2.30 5.42 -2.65
N LEU A 166 -1.68 4.37 -2.10
CA LEU A 166 -1.12 3.28 -2.90
C LEU A 166 -2.20 2.54 -3.71
N ILE A 167 -3.33 2.18 -3.08
CA ILE A 167 -4.45 1.49 -3.75
C ILE A 167 -5.07 2.37 -4.84
N ARG A 168 -5.25 3.67 -4.56
CA ARG A 168 -5.78 4.62 -5.55
C ARG A 168 -4.79 4.87 -6.67
N GLY A 169 -3.50 4.97 -6.36
CA GLY A 169 -2.43 5.06 -7.34
C GLY A 169 -2.44 3.85 -8.28
N GLN A 170 -2.64 2.64 -7.74
CA GLN A 170 -2.81 1.44 -8.57
C GLN A 170 -3.97 1.56 -9.55
N ALA A 171 -5.12 2.02 -9.08
CA ALA A 171 -6.29 2.23 -9.93
C ALA A 171 -6.10 3.34 -10.98
N ALA A 172 -5.22 4.29 -10.72
CA ALA A 172 -4.91 5.39 -11.64
C ALA A 172 -3.91 5.02 -12.75
N MET A 173 -3.27 3.84 -12.66
CA MET A 173 -2.30 3.38 -13.68
C MET A 173 -2.91 3.23 -15.09
N ASP A 174 -4.21 2.98 -15.20
CA ASP A 174 -4.92 2.90 -16.47
C ASP A 174 -5.44 4.27 -16.95
N GLY A 175 -5.13 5.36 -16.23
CA GLY A 175 -5.72 6.68 -16.45
C GLY A 175 -4.75 7.83 -16.21
N ASP A 176 -5.08 8.72 -15.27
CA ASP A 176 -4.29 9.91 -14.95
C ASP A 176 -3.14 9.57 -13.99
N TRP A 177 -1.93 9.44 -14.54
CA TRP A 177 -0.73 9.07 -13.77
C TRP A 177 -0.35 10.15 -12.75
N CYS A 178 -0.73 11.41 -12.99
CA CYS A 178 -0.49 12.46 -12.00
C CYS A 178 -1.31 12.25 -10.71
N GLU A 179 -2.47 11.59 -10.77
CA GLU A 179 -3.26 11.29 -9.57
C GLU A 179 -2.52 10.33 -8.61
N ILE A 180 -1.57 9.55 -9.11
CA ILE A 180 -0.70 8.68 -8.29
C ILE A 180 0.11 9.54 -7.31
N TRP A 181 0.79 10.58 -7.82
CA TRP A 181 1.55 11.51 -6.99
C TRP A 181 0.65 12.45 -6.18
N ARG A 182 -0.33 13.14 -6.81
CA ARG A 182 -1.23 14.07 -6.10
C ARG A 182 -1.97 13.40 -4.95
N GLY A 183 -2.37 12.14 -5.11
CA GLY A 183 -3.01 11.37 -4.04
C GLY A 183 -2.10 11.22 -2.83
N THR A 184 -0.82 10.90 -3.05
CA THR A 184 0.18 10.74 -2.00
C THR A 184 0.53 12.08 -1.35
N ASP A 185 0.79 13.13 -2.15
CA ASP A 185 1.14 14.46 -1.66
C ASP A 185 0.05 15.06 -0.75
N ARG A 186 -1.22 14.90 -1.11
CA ARG A 186 -2.35 15.32 -0.24
C ARG A 186 -2.32 14.67 1.14
N VAL A 187 -1.96 13.40 1.22
CA VAL A 187 -1.84 12.69 2.52
C VAL A 187 -0.68 13.26 3.35
N LEU A 188 0.47 13.55 2.72
CA LEU A 188 1.64 14.11 3.40
C LEU A 188 1.41 15.54 3.92
N GLN A 189 0.57 16.31 3.22
CA GLN A 189 0.21 17.67 3.61
C GLN A 189 -0.84 17.71 4.74
N ASP A 190 -1.59 16.63 4.96
CA ASP A 190 -2.60 16.56 6.03
C ASP A 190 -1.96 16.38 7.42
N LYS A 191 -1.75 17.50 8.12
CA LYS A 191 -1.19 17.53 9.47
C LYS A 191 -2.18 17.12 10.57
N SER A 192 -3.43 16.82 10.22
CA SER A 192 -4.45 16.35 11.18
C SER A 192 -4.44 14.84 11.38
N LEU A 193 -3.75 14.10 10.50
CA LEU A 193 -3.57 12.66 10.61
C LEU A 193 -2.64 12.30 11.78
N LYS A 194 -2.98 11.19 12.45
CA LYS A 194 -2.09 10.56 13.41
C LYS A 194 -0.81 10.12 12.70
N GLN A 195 0.34 10.61 13.13
CA GLN A 195 1.65 10.22 12.61
C GLN A 195 2.03 8.85 13.20
N ASP A 196 1.36 7.80 12.74
CA ASP A 196 1.48 6.44 13.28
C ASP A 196 2.29 5.48 12.42
N MET A 197 2.97 5.96 11.38
CA MET A 197 3.90 5.18 10.55
C MET A 197 5.35 5.64 10.81
N ARG A 198 6.32 4.71 10.78
CA ARG A 198 7.75 5.03 10.89
C ARG A 198 8.16 5.96 9.76
N ALA A 199 8.94 6.99 10.08
CA ALA A 199 9.39 7.98 9.09
C ALA A 199 10.15 7.33 7.91
N ALA A 200 11.01 6.34 8.19
CA ALA A 200 11.72 5.60 7.14
C ALA A 200 10.78 4.80 6.22
N ALA A 201 9.70 4.23 6.76
CA ALA A 201 8.68 3.55 5.96
C ALA A 201 7.90 4.53 5.07
N VAL A 202 7.57 5.72 5.61
CA VAL A 202 6.99 6.82 4.82
C VAL A 202 7.94 7.22 3.69
N GLU A 203 9.24 7.35 3.97
CA GLU A 203 10.25 7.71 2.97
C GLU A 203 10.31 6.69 1.82
N ILE A 204 10.26 5.38 2.09
CA ILE A 204 10.19 4.35 1.05
C ILE A 204 8.99 4.56 0.12
N ILE A 205 7.80 4.80 0.70
CA ILE A 205 6.58 5.06 -0.07
C ILE A 205 6.73 6.34 -0.89
N VAL A 206 7.17 7.43 -0.28
CA VAL A 206 7.27 8.74 -0.95
C VAL A 206 8.29 8.71 -2.08
N ASN A 207 9.46 8.11 -1.84
CA ASN A 207 10.51 8.00 -2.86
C ASN A 207 9.97 7.32 -4.12
N TYR A 208 9.19 6.24 -3.96
CA TYR A 208 8.55 5.57 -5.08
C TYR A 208 7.45 6.41 -5.73
N MET A 209 6.50 6.91 -4.94
CA MET A 209 5.33 7.62 -5.47
C MET A 209 5.71 8.95 -6.14
N SER A 210 6.81 9.58 -5.71
CA SER A 210 7.32 10.82 -6.32
C SER A 210 7.86 10.64 -7.74
N LEU A 211 8.13 9.40 -8.18
CA LEU A 211 8.53 9.10 -9.56
C LEU A 211 7.45 9.52 -10.57
N TYR A 212 6.20 9.58 -10.16
CA TYR A 212 5.05 10.04 -10.96
C TYR A 212 4.81 11.55 -10.89
N SER A 213 5.62 12.31 -10.15
CA SER A 213 5.41 13.77 -10.03
C SER A 213 5.57 14.50 -11.36
N GLY A 214 6.40 13.98 -12.27
CA GLY A 214 6.59 14.54 -13.60
C GLY A 214 5.37 14.36 -14.52
N ASP A 215 4.46 13.43 -14.22
CA ASP A 215 3.22 13.25 -14.98
C ASP A 215 2.20 14.39 -14.72
N CYS A 216 2.51 15.30 -13.79
CA CYS A 216 1.68 16.42 -13.38
C CYS A 216 1.94 17.74 -14.11
N GLU A 217 2.94 17.77 -15.00
CA GLU A 217 3.33 18.93 -15.80
C GLU A 217 2.59 18.96 -17.15
#